data_AF-A0A842XCH5-F1
#
_entry.id   AF-A0A842XCH5-F1
#
_cell.length_a   1.000
_cell.length_b   1.000
_cell.length_c   1.000
_cell.angle_alpha   90.00
_cell.angle_beta   90.00
_cell.angle_gamma   90.00
#
_symmetry.space_group_name_H-M   'P 1'
#
loop_
_entity.id
_entity.type
_entity.pdbx_description
1 polymer ?
#
loop_
_entity_poly.entity_id
_entity_poly.type
_entity_poly.pdbx_seq_one_letter_code
_entity_poly.pdbx_strand_id
1 'polypeptide(L)'
;MPYYALSRCFRCKRLFCKSCITEDLVESKYFVCLNCARRYVSPQGTFRGKYTPLTFYLSRKAQWTRWVKLQFSRIEGIIGDDLPVSAVQNTEWWNNTKSTSQGKAWLSVGWKVKEVDLKEGAVIFTRPDVLKPEKTRRRKRLSSKVVLPEYKPRKVKKPSLTRMAKAQARLQNVARRKTSMRKYRGKFKPKSAYEKRLYKPEEKPSARDA
;
A
#
# COMPACT_ATOMS: atom_id res chain seq x y z
N MET A 1 9.62 4.07 24.46
CA MET A 1 10.53 3.88 23.31
C MET A 1 10.57 5.16 22.49
N PRO A 2 11.74 5.79 22.34
CA PRO A 2 11.82 7.08 21.68
C PRO A 2 11.55 7.00 20.16
N TYR A 3 10.84 8.01 19.65
CA TYR A 3 10.37 8.13 18.27
C TYR A 3 11.46 8.02 17.19
N TYR A 4 12.72 8.36 17.52
CA TYR A 4 13.87 8.34 16.61
C TYR A 4 14.37 6.92 16.24
N ALA A 5 13.85 5.87 16.88
CA ALA A 5 14.20 4.48 16.56
C ALA A 5 13.20 3.79 15.61
N LEU A 6 12.24 4.52 15.05
CA LEU A 6 11.18 3.97 14.19
C LEU A 6 11.48 4.24 12.71
N SER A 7 11.42 3.20 11.89
CA SER A 7 11.59 3.32 10.43
C SER A 7 10.24 3.20 9.72
N ARG A 8 10.14 3.80 8.52
CA ARG A 8 8.91 3.83 7.73
C ARG A 8 8.87 2.69 6.72
N CYS A 9 7.78 1.93 6.70
CA CYS A 9 7.55 0.91 5.68
C CYS A 9 7.24 1.54 4.31
N PHE A 10 7.92 1.09 3.24
CA PHE A 10 7.69 1.57 1.88
C PHE A 10 6.25 1.31 1.38
N ARG A 11 5.66 0.16 1.73
CA ARG A 11 4.35 -0.26 1.22
C ARG A 11 3.18 0.37 1.98
N CYS A 12 3.13 0.24 3.31
CA CYS A 12 2.01 0.72 4.11
C CYS A 12 2.21 2.12 4.70
N LYS A 13 3.40 2.72 4.53
CA LYS A 13 3.76 4.09 4.98
C LYS A 13 3.62 4.35 6.48
N ARG A 14 3.42 3.31 7.30
CA ARG A 14 3.40 3.38 8.77
C ARG A 14 4.81 3.26 9.37
N LEU A 15 4.97 3.78 10.58
CA LEU A 15 6.21 3.71 11.37
C LEU A 15 6.22 2.42 12.19
N PHE A 16 7.36 1.73 12.22
CA PHE A 16 7.54 0.52 13.03
C PHE A 16 8.93 0.48 13.68
N CYS A 17 9.06 -0.37 14.69
CA CYS A 17 10.31 -0.61 15.40
C CYS A 17 11.36 -1.33 14.52
N LYS A 18 12.65 -1.25 14.87
CA LYS A 18 13.72 -1.95 14.12
C LYS A 18 13.51 -3.47 14.02
N SER A 19 12.98 -4.13 15.07
CA SER A 19 12.65 -5.56 15.04
C SER A 19 11.37 -5.88 14.24
N CYS A 20 10.58 -4.86 13.90
CA CYS A 20 9.31 -4.99 13.20
C CYS A 20 9.46 -4.80 11.67
N ILE A 21 10.68 -4.58 11.18
CA ILE A 21 11.02 -4.18 9.82
C ILE A 21 12.09 -5.10 9.26
N THR A 22 11.95 -5.45 7.99
CA THR A 22 12.91 -6.27 7.23
C THR A 22 13.25 -5.58 5.92
N GLU A 23 14.39 -5.93 5.34
CA GLU A 23 14.76 -5.52 3.99
C GLU A 23 13.91 -6.28 2.95
N ASP A 24 13.59 -5.64 1.83
CA ASP A 24 12.83 -6.27 0.74
C ASP A 24 13.71 -7.31 0.03
N LEU A 25 13.21 -8.54 -0.09
CA LEU A 25 13.94 -9.73 -0.57
C LEU A 25 14.35 -9.64 -2.05
N VAL A 26 13.77 -8.71 -2.81
CA VAL A 26 13.99 -8.60 -4.27
C VAL A 26 15.05 -7.55 -4.61
N GLU A 27 15.05 -6.43 -3.89
CA GLU A 27 15.85 -5.26 -4.28
C GLU A 27 16.75 -4.73 -3.16
N SER A 28 16.67 -5.25 -1.92
CA SER A 28 17.47 -4.87 -0.72
C SER A 28 17.49 -3.37 -0.35
N LYS A 29 16.87 -2.52 -1.17
CA LYS A 29 16.92 -1.05 -1.09
C LYS A 29 15.80 -0.45 -0.24
N TYR A 30 14.77 -1.24 0.06
CA TYR A 30 13.58 -0.76 0.74
C TYR A 30 13.30 -1.55 2.01
N PHE A 31 12.92 -0.82 3.07
CA PHE A 31 12.45 -1.41 4.31
C PHE A 31 10.95 -1.65 4.28
N VAL A 32 10.54 -2.85 4.65
CA VAL A 32 9.15 -3.32 4.65
C VAL A 32 8.82 -3.87 6.04
N CYS A 33 7.64 -3.58 6.57
CA CYS A 33 7.25 -4.16 7.86
C CYS A 33 6.93 -5.66 7.74
N LEU A 34 7.07 -6.41 8.83
CA LEU A 34 6.85 -7.86 8.84
C LEU A 34 5.47 -8.27 8.27
N ASN A 35 4.42 -7.48 8.49
CA ASN A 35 3.10 -7.75 7.90
C ASN A 35 3.07 -7.56 6.37
N CYS A 36 3.77 -6.55 5.85
CA CYS A 36 3.88 -6.32 4.42
C CYS A 36 4.82 -7.33 3.76
N ALA A 37 5.90 -7.75 4.43
CA ALA A 37 6.78 -8.81 3.99
C ALA A 37 6.05 -10.17 3.97
N ARG A 38 5.30 -10.51 5.03
CA ARG A 38 4.44 -11.70 5.08
C ARG A 38 3.43 -11.72 3.93
N ARG A 39 2.77 -10.59 3.65
CA ARG A 39 1.84 -10.49 2.50
C ARG A 39 2.53 -10.64 1.15
N TYR A 40 3.81 -10.35 1.05
CA TYR A 40 4.57 -10.53 -0.19
C TYR A 40 4.97 -11.99 -0.39
N VAL A 41 5.53 -12.62 0.63
CA VAL A 41 5.97 -14.03 0.61
C VAL A 41 4.75 -14.98 0.56
N SER A 42 3.63 -14.56 1.17
CA SER A 42 2.36 -15.29 1.19
C SER A 42 1.20 -14.33 0.89
N PRO A 43 0.91 -14.03 -0.39
CA PRO A 43 -0.19 -13.15 -0.75
C PRO A 43 -1.54 -13.80 -0.45
N GLN A 44 -2.04 -13.64 0.79
CA GLN A 44 -3.40 -14.07 1.18
C GLN A 44 -4.51 -13.15 0.63
N GLY A 45 -4.26 -12.44 -0.47
CA GLY A 45 -4.98 -11.21 -0.81
C GLY A 45 -6.09 -11.29 -1.86
N THR A 46 -6.14 -12.29 -2.73
CA THR A 46 -7.07 -12.28 -3.88
C THR A 46 -7.84 -13.58 -4.08
N PHE A 47 -7.34 -14.69 -3.54
CA PHE A 47 -8.03 -15.97 -3.56
C PHE A 47 -8.41 -16.29 -2.11
N ARG A 48 -9.68 -16.06 -1.73
CA ARG A 48 -10.27 -16.56 -0.48
C ARG A 48 -11.12 -17.77 -0.83
N GLY A 49 -10.85 -18.91 -0.20
CA GLY A 49 -11.55 -20.18 -0.44
C GLY A 49 -10.76 -21.38 0.07
N LYS A 50 -11.45 -22.49 0.33
CA LYS A 50 -10.84 -23.75 0.77
C LYS A 50 -9.70 -24.21 -0.17
N TYR A 51 -9.90 -24.08 -1.47
CA TYR A 51 -8.95 -24.56 -2.50
C TYR A 51 -7.82 -23.59 -2.87
N THR A 52 -7.62 -22.52 -2.09
CA THR A 52 -6.59 -21.50 -2.38
C THR A 52 -5.15 -22.01 -2.31
N PRO A 53 -4.79 -22.94 -1.40
CA PRO A 53 -3.43 -23.51 -1.39
C PRO A 53 -3.13 -24.28 -2.68
N LEU A 54 -4.12 -24.99 -3.22
CA LEU A 54 -4.01 -25.72 -4.49
C LEU A 54 -3.75 -24.76 -5.65
N THR A 55 -4.42 -23.61 -5.69
CA THR A 55 -4.15 -22.54 -6.67
C THR A 55 -2.69 -22.09 -6.63
N PHE A 56 -2.13 -21.84 -5.45
CA PHE A 56 -0.73 -21.42 -5.31
C PHE A 56 0.26 -22.52 -5.69
N TYR A 57 -0.05 -23.76 -5.36
CA TYR A 57 0.77 -24.90 -5.75
C TYR A 57 0.87 -25.00 -7.27
N LEU A 58 -0.28 -24.97 -7.97
CA LEU A 58 -0.33 -25.01 -9.42
C LEU A 58 0.33 -23.79 -10.06
N SER A 59 0.18 -22.59 -9.48
CA SER A 59 0.84 -21.39 -10.01
C SER A 59 2.35 -21.47 -9.95
N ARG A 60 2.92 -22.06 -8.88
CA ARG A 60 4.37 -22.27 -8.77
C ARG A 60 4.82 -23.31 -9.79
N LYS A 61 4.13 -24.45 -9.88
CA LYS A 61 4.44 -25.51 -10.85
C LYS A 61 4.34 -25.06 -12.32
N ALA A 62 3.53 -24.04 -12.59
CA ALA A 62 3.37 -23.45 -13.92
C ALA A 62 4.64 -22.81 -14.49
N GLN A 63 5.66 -22.58 -13.66
CA GLN A 63 6.96 -22.07 -14.11
C GLN A 63 7.80 -23.13 -14.81
N TRP A 64 7.65 -24.41 -14.44
CA TRP A 64 8.55 -25.50 -14.90
C TRP A 64 7.84 -26.61 -15.65
N THR A 65 6.54 -26.79 -15.44
CA THR A 65 5.78 -27.97 -15.92
C THR A 65 4.48 -27.56 -16.58
N ARG A 66 4.12 -28.25 -17.66
CA ARG A 66 2.86 -28.07 -18.41
C ARG A 66 1.73 -28.96 -17.92
N TRP A 67 2.07 -30.10 -17.33
CA TRP A 67 1.14 -31.05 -16.78
C TRP A 67 1.64 -31.52 -15.41
N VAL A 68 0.72 -31.87 -14.53
CA VAL A 68 1.03 -32.40 -13.19
C VAL A 68 -0.01 -33.47 -12.85
N LYS A 69 0.46 -34.69 -12.56
CA LYS A 69 -0.35 -35.74 -11.93
C LYS A 69 -0.28 -35.55 -10.41
N LEU A 70 -1.43 -35.45 -9.75
CA LEU A 70 -1.55 -35.35 -8.30
C LEU A 70 -2.48 -36.43 -7.77
N GLN A 71 -2.10 -37.09 -6.69
CA GLN A 71 -2.99 -37.99 -5.96
C GLN A 71 -3.90 -37.20 -5.01
N PHE A 72 -5.08 -37.75 -4.69
CA PHE A 72 -6.05 -37.16 -3.76
C PHE A 72 -5.42 -36.86 -2.40
N SER A 73 -4.66 -37.81 -1.84
CA SER A 73 -3.91 -37.62 -0.59
C SER A 73 -2.95 -36.42 -0.64
N ARG A 74 -2.29 -36.21 -1.78
CA ARG A 74 -1.40 -35.06 -1.97
C ARG A 74 -2.18 -33.76 -2.10
N ILE A 75 -3.36 -33.78 -2.71
CA ILE A 75 -4.24 -32.62 -2.85
C ILE A 75 -4.78 -32.21 -1.47
N GLU A 76 -5.22 -33.16 -0.66
CA GLU A 76 -5.65 -32.95 0.73
C GLU A 76 -4.52 -32.34 1.58
N GLY A 77 -3.31 -32.90 1.48
CA GLY A 77 -2.14 -32.34 2.16
C GLY A 77 -1.76 -30.93 1.71
N ILE A 78 -2.02 -30.56 0.44
CA ILE A 78 -1.81 -29.20 -0.05
C ILE A 78 -2.89 -28.26 0.49
N ILE A 79 -4.15 -28.68 0.50
CA ILE A 79 -5.29 -27.89 0.97
C ILE A 79 -5.25 -27.74 2.51
N GLY A 80 -4.76 -28.76 3.21
CA GLY A 80 -4.82 -28.88 4.67
C GLY A 80 -6.20 -29.29 5.17
N ASP A 81 -7.01 -29.93 4.33
CA ASP A 81 -8.38 -30.36 4.63
C ASP A 81 -8.77 -31.50 3.68
N ASP A 82 -9.72 -32.34 4.10
CA ASP A 82 -10.12 -33.54 3.38
C ASP A 82 -10.97 -33.20 2.15
N LEU A 83 -10.83 -34.01 1.10
CA LEU A 83 -11.67 -33.91 -0.09
C LEU A 83 -13.08 -34.41 0.27
N PRO A 84 -14.14 -33.73 -0.20
CA PRO A 84 -15.49 -34.21 0.04
C PRO A 84 -15.70 -35.55 -0.67
N VAL A 85 -16.56 -36.41 -0.10
CA VAL A 85 -16.89 -37.73 -0.66
C VAL A 85 -17.32 -37.66 -2.13
N SER A 86 -17.99 -36.56 -2.52
CA SER A 86 -18.38 -36.28 -3.91
C SER A 86 -17.19 -36.19 -4.87
N ALA A 87 -16.02 -35.73 -4.42
CA ALA A 87 -14.82 -35.64 -5.25
C ALA A 87 -14.22 -37.03 -5.54
N VAL A 88 -14.43 -37.98 -4.64
CA VAL A 88 -13.93 -39.37 -4.76
C VAL A 88 -14.90 -40.23 -5.54
N GLN A 89 -16.20 -39.99 -5.39
CA GLN A 89 -17.25 -40.79 -6.06
C GLN A 89 -17.57 -40.30 -7.47
N ASN A 90 -17.59 -38.98 -7.69
CA ASN A 90 -18.09 -38.40 -8.94
C ASN A 90 -16.98 -37.66 -9.68
N THR A 91 -16.70 -38.08 -10.92
CA THR A 91 -15.81 -37.36 -11.84
C THR A 91 -16.31 -35.95 -12.15
N GLU A 92 -17.63 -35.72 -12.14
CA GLU A 92 -18.25 -34.41 -12.39
C GLU A 92 -17.79 -33.33 -11.40
N TRP A 93 -17.40 -33.71 -10.19
CA TRP A 93 -16.91 -32.77 -9.19
C TRP A 93 -15.64 -32.04 -9.66
N TRP A 94 -14.82 -32.71 -10.49
CA TRP A 94 -13.59 -32.21 -11.10
C TRP A 94 -13.82 -31.44 -12.40
N ASN A 95 -15.07 -31.13 -12.76
CA ASN A 95 -15.38 -30.38 -13.96
C ASN A 95 -14.78 -28.97 -13.95
N ASN A 96 -14.38 -28.52 -15.14
CA ASN A 96 -13.78 -27.20 -15.37
C ASN A 96 -14.83 -26.07 -15.40
N THR A 97 -15.56 -25.87 -14.30
CA THR A 97 -16.61 -24.84 -14.16
C THR A 97 -16.14 -23.66 -13.32
N LYS A 98 -16.47 -22.41 -13.71
CA LYS A 98 -16.16 -21.20 -12.92
C LYS A 98 -17.15 -20.93 -11.79
N SER A 99 -18.32 -21.60 -11.82
CA SER A 99 -19.39 -21.47 -10.81
C SER A 99 -19.03 -22.18 -9.51
N THR A 100 -18.26 -23.27 -9.59
CA THR A 100 -17.85 -24.04 -8.42
C THR A 100 -16.58 -23.48 -7.80
N SER A 101 -16.47 -23.59 -6.47
CA SER A 101 -15.31 -23.06 -5.73
C SER A 101 -14.01 -23.80 -6.08
N GLN A 102 -14.09 -25.11 -6.29
CA GLN A 102 -12.98 -25.95 -6.72
C GLN A 102 -12.57 -25.63 -8.16
N GLY A 103 -13.52 -25.58 -9.10
CA GLY A 103 -13.24 -25.29 -10.50
C GLY A 103 -12.58 -23.93 -10.71
N LYS A 104 -13.06 -22.92 -9.98
CA LYS A 104 -12.45 -21.59 -9.95
C LYS A 104 -10.99 -21.62 -9.47
N ALA A 105 -10.61 -22.55 -8.60
CA ALA A 105 -9.28 -22.60 -8.01
C ALA A 105 -8.19 -22.91 -9.04
N TRP A 106 -8.37 -23.90 -9.92
CA TRP A 106 -7.40 -24.20 -10.99
C TRP A 106 -7.60 -23.34 -12.23
N LEU A 107 -8.85 -23.00 -12.58
CA LEU A 107 -9.13 -22.13 -13.74
C LEU A 107 -8.57 -20.72 -13.57
N SER A 108 -8.54 -20.19 -12.34
CA SER A 108 -8.02 -18.85 -12.09
C SER A 108 -6.53 -18.69 -12.40
N VAL A 109 -5.76 -19.79 -12.31
CA VAL A 109 -4.33 -19.85 -12.67
C VAL A 109 -4.10 -20.41 -14.08
N GLY A 110 -5.17 -20.57 -14.86
CA GLY A 110 -5.10 -21.06 -16.25
C GLY A 110 -4.84 -22.56 -16.38
N TRP A 111 -5.02 -23.32 -15.30
CA TRP A 111 -4.96 -24.77 -15.32
C TRP A 111 -6.35 -25.36 -15.54
N LYS A 112 -6.40 -26.56 -16.11
CA LYS A 112 -7.61 -27.34 -16.34
C LYS A 112 -7.36 -28.79 -15.92
N VAL A 113 -8.39 -29.46 -15.45
CA VAL A 113 -8.36 -30.92 -15.28
C VAL A 113 -8.47 -31.56 -16.66
N LYS A 114 -7.55 -32.47 -16.99
CA LYS A 114 -7.57 -33.25 -18.25
C LYS A 114 -8.27 -34.58 -18.02
N GLU A 115 -7.77 -35.35 -17.07
CA GLU A 115 -8.19 -36.72 -16.77
C GLU A 115 -8.22 -36.93 -15.25
N VAL A 116 -9.16 -37.76 -14.79
CA VAL A 116 -9.36 -38.12 -13.39
C VAL A 116 -9.50 -39.62 -13.30
N ASP A 117 -8.60 -40.24 -12.55
CA ASP A 117 -8.60 -41.68 -12.28
C ASP A 117 -9.13 -41.91 -10.86
N LEU A 118 -10.42 -42.22 -10.73
CA LEU A 118 -11.04 -42.45 -9.41
C LEU A 118 -10.51 -43.73 -8.74
N LYS A 119 -10.12 -44.75 -9.52
CA LYS A 119 -9.59 -46.02 -9.02
C LYS A 119 -8.22 -45.86 -8.35
N GLU A 120 -7.34 -45.07 -8.95
CA GLU A 120 -6.02 -44.76 -8.40
C GLU A 120 -6.04 -43.52 -7.48
N GLY A 121 -7.15 -42.80 -7.43
CA GLY A 121 -7.28 -41.53 -6.72
C GLY A 121 -6.35 -40.46 -7.24
N ALA A 122 -6.25 -40.30 -8.57
CA ALA A 122 -5.32 -39.36 -9.19
C ALA A 122 -6.00 -38.40 -10.19
N VAL A 123 -5.45 -37.19 -10.29
CA VAL A 123 -5.93 -36.14 -11.20
C VAL A 123 -4.77 -35.59 -12.01
N ILE A 124 -4.97 -35.48 -13.31
CA ILE A 124 -4.02 -34.85 -14.22
C ILE A 124 -4.48 -33.44 -14.52
N PHE A 125 -3.73 -32.46 -14.00
CA PHE A 125 -3.90 -31.06 -14.36
C PHE A 125 -3.03 -30.74 -15.56
N THR A 126 -3.60 -30.03 -16.54
CA THR A 126 -2.86 -29.51 -17.68
C THR A 126 -3.10 -28.03 -17.83
N ARG A 127 -2.06 -27.35 -18.30
CA ARG A 127 -2.15 -25.95 -18.70
C ARG A 127 -2.22 -25.93 -20.23
N PRO A 128 -3.35 -25.52 -20.83
CA PRO A 128 -3.36 -25.27 -22.28
C PRO A 128 -2.26 -24.24 -22.57
N ASP A 129 -1.50 -24.47 -23.64
CA ASP A 129 -0.52 -23.50 -24.08
C ASP A 129 -1.26 -22.17 -24.21
N VAL A 130 -0.85 -21.20 -23.39
CA VAL A 130 -1.11 -19.82 -23.73
C VAL A 130 -0.32 -19.66 -25.00
N LEU A 131 -0.98 -19.82 -26.16
CA LEU A 131 -0.54 -19.20 -27.40
C LEU A 131 -0.13 -17.81 -26.93
N LYS A 132 1.20 -17.57 -26.87
CA LYS A 132 1.79 -16.30 -26.40
C LYS A 132 0.85 -15.26 -26.96
N PRO A 133 0.12 -14.48 -26.13
CA PRO A 133 -1.02 -13.72 -26.60
C PRO A 133 -0.53 -13.07 -27.86
N GLU A 134 -1.07 -13.55 -28.99
CA GLU A 134 -0.50 -13.16 -30.27
C GLU A 134 -0.54 -11.67 -30.14
N LYS A 135 0.63 -11.03 -30.25
CA LYS A 135 0.67 -9.60 -30.35
C LYS A 135 0.02 -9.32 -31.70
N THR A 136 -1.30 -9.53 -31.83
CA THR A 136 -2.20 -8.43 -32.03
C THR A 136 -1.61 -7.27 -31.23
N ARG A 137 -0.65 -6.62 -31.89
CA ARG A 137 -0.69 -5.21 -32.18
C ARG A 137 -2.16 -4.92 -32.50
N ARG A 138 -3.04 -4.94 -31.48
CA ARG A 138 -4.10 -3.96 -31.39
C ARG A 138 -3.29 -2.72 -31.62
N ARG A 139 -3.35 -2.20 -32.86
CA ARG A 139 -2.92 -0.84 -33.15
C ARG A 139 -3.50 -0.11 -31.96
N LYS A 140 -2.65 0.40 -31.06
CA LYS A 140 -3.11 1.35 -30.07
C LYS A 140 -3.78 2.36 -30.97
N ARG A 141 -5.12 2.36 -31.05
CA ARG A 141 -5.83 3.54 -31.50
C ARG A 141 -5.22 4.56 -30.57
N LEU A 142 -4.37 5.45 -31.10
CA LEU A 142 -3.91 6.58 -30.32
C LEU A 142 -5.22 7.09 -29.76
N SER A 143 -5.40 6.95 -28.44
CA SER A 143 -6.58 7.52 -27.80
C SER A 143 -6.55 8.93 -28.33
N SER A 144 -7.63 9.34 -29.01
CA SER A 144 -7.78 10.72 -29.48
C SER A 144 -7.26 11.56 -28.33
N LYS A 145 -6.21 12.35 -28.60
CA LYS A 145 -5.46 13.06 -27.55
C LYS A 145 -6.50 13.58 -26.58
N VAL A 146 -6.53 13.04 -25.36
CA VAL A 146 -7.50 13.49 -24.36
C VAL A 146 -7.07 14.92 -24.08
N VAL A 147 -7.70 15.87 -24.76
CA VAL A 147 -7.49 17.29 -24.51
C VAL A 147 -8.13 17.52 -23.16
N LEU A 148 -7.30 17.46 -22.11
CA LEU A 148 -7.73 17.87 -20.78
C LEU A 148 -8.22 19.31 -20.91
N PRO A 149 -9.43 19.64 -20.42
CA PRO A 149 -9.91 21.01 -20.46
C PRO A 149 -8.92 21.90 -19.72
N GLU A 150 -8.61 23.04 -20.33
CA GLU A 150 -7.62 23.99 -19.82
C GLU A 150 -8.01 24.41 -18.39
N TYR A 151 -7.09 24.22 -17.44
CA TYR A 151 -7.34 24.53 -16.04
C TYR A 151 -7.55 26.03 -15.89
N LYS A 152 -8.81 26.45 -15.67
CA LYS A 152 -9.15 27.83 -15.31
C LYS A 152 -8.98 28.00 -13.80
N PRO A 153 -7.93 28.68 -13.31
CA PRO A 153 -7.77 28.93 -11.88
C PRO A 153 -9.01 29.67 -11.37
N ARG A 154 -9.58 29.21 -10.25
CA ARG A 154 -10.71 29.89 -9.61
C ARG A 154 -10.27 31.32 -9.24
N LYS A 155 -10.95 32.33 -9.80
CA LYS A 155 -10.72 33.73 -9.46
C LYS A 155 -10.95 33.90 -7.95
N VAL A 156 -9.90 34.25 -7.20
CA VAL A 156 -10.00 34.55 -5.78
C VAL A 156 -10.85 35.81 -5.62
N LYS A 157 -12.00 35.68 -4.95
CA LYS A 157 -12.88 36.84 -4.70
C LYS A 157 -12.20 37.78 -3.71
N LYS A 158 -11.99 39.04 -4.12
CA LYS A 158 -11.53 40.10 -3.21
C LYS A 158 -12.61 40.36 -2.15
N PRO A 159 -12.24 40.64 -0.89
CA PRO A 159 -13.23 40.97 0.14
C PRO A 159 -13.98 42.26 -0.20
N SER A 160 -15.23 42.39 0.26
CA SER A 160 -16.03 43.61 0.02
C SER A 160 -15.42 44.84 0.71
N LEU A 161 -15.74 46.03 0.20
CA LEU A 161 -15.30 47.30 0.80
C LEU A 161 -15.69 47.38 2.29
N THR A 162 -16.89 46.91 2.64
CA THR A 162 -17.36 46.83 4.03
C THR A 162 -16.48 45.91 4.89
N ARG A 163 -15.99 44.79 4.33
CA ARG A 163 -15.12 43.85 5.04
C ARG A 163 -13.71 44.43 5.24
N MET A 164 -13.20 45.16 4.25
CA MET A 164 -11.93 45.89 4.35
C MET A 164 -12.01 47.00 5.42
N ALA A 165 -13.08 47.80 5.39
CA ALA A 165 -13.31 48.87 6.37
C ALA A 165 -13.43 48.32 7.80
N LYS A 166 -14.20 47.24 8.01
CA LYS A 166 -14.28 46.56 9.31
C LYS A 166 -12.90 46.07 9.80
N ALA A 167 -12.06 45.56 8.90
CA ALA A 167 -10.70 45.13 9.26
C ALA A 167 -9.80 46.32 9.63
N GLN A 168 -9.85 47.42 8.88
CA GLN A 168 -9.11 48.65 9.19
C GLN A 168 -9.53 49.24 10.55
N ALA A 169 -10.84 49.33 10.81
CA ALA A 169 -11.36 49.80 12.09
C ALA A 169 -10.89 48.91 13.26
N ARG A 170 -10.88 47.58 13.07
CA ARG A 170 -10.34 46.64 14.06
C ARG A 170 -8.85 46.88 14.32
N LEU A 171 -8.04 47.07 13.28
CA LEU A 171 -6.60 47.36 13.41
C LEU A 171 -6.37 48.68 14.16
N GLN A 172 -7.14 49.72 13.85
CA GLN A 172 -7.07 51.00 14.56
C GLN A 172 -7.45 50.86 16.04
N ASN A 173 -8.49 50.10 16.36
CA ASN A 173 -8.87 49.82 17.75
C ASN A 173 -7.79 49.04 18.51
N VAL A 174 -7.16 48.05 17.86
CA VAL A 174 -6.01 47.33 18.45
C VAL A 174 -4.83 48.28 18.66
N ALA A 175 -4.54 49.17 17.72
CA ALA A 175 -3.48 50.16 17.86
C ALA A 175 -3.76 51.13 19.02
N ARG A 176 -4.98 51.68 19.10
CA ARG A 176 -5.42 52.53 20.22
C ARG A 176 -5.32 51.81 21.56
N ARG A 177 -5.71 50.53 21.62
CA ARG A 177 -5.56 49.71 22.83
C ARG A 177 -4.09 49.49 23.18
N LYS A 178 -3.21 49.27 22.20
CA LYS A 178 -1.76 49.14 22.41
C LYS A 178 -1.11 50.44 22.92
N THR A 179 -1.58 51.60 22.46
CA THR A 179 -1.07 52.90 22.94
C THR A 179 -1.65 53.29 24.29
N SER A 180 -2.90 52.93 24.59
CA SER A 180 -3.55 53.22 25.87
C SER A 180 -3.16 52.25 27.00
N MET A 181 -2.64 51.07 26.67
CA MET A 181 -2.02 50.19 27.68
C MET A 181 -0.89 50.94 28.37
N ARG A 182 -1.03 51.17 29.68
CA ARG A 182 0.03 51.70 30.55
C ARG A 182 1.27 50.83 30.37
N LYS A 183 2.26 51.35 29.66
CA LYS A 183 3.61 50.81 29.70
C LYS A 183 4.14 51.12 31.09
N TYR A 184 4.13 50.14 31.99
CA TYR A 184 4.90 50.26 33.22
C TYR A 184 6.35 50.53 32.83
N ARG A 185 6.83 51.77 33.05
CA ARG A 185 8.26 52.11 33.00
C ARG A 185 8.90 51.59 34.29
N GLY A 186 8.86 50.28 34.49
CA GLY A 186 9.87 49.60 35.27
C GLY A 186 11.04 49.38 34.32
N LYS A 187 12.24 49.80 34.72
CA LYS A 187 13.46 49.36 34.05
C LYS A 187 13.48 47.83 34.15
N PHE A 188 12.93 47.12 33.16
CA PHE A 188 13.35 45.75 32.93
C PHE A 188 14.87 45.85 32.85
N LYS A 189 15.57 45.31 33.84
CA LYS A 189 17.03 45.25 33.81
C LYS A 189 17.40 44.77 32.41
N PRO A 190 18.30 45.44 31.69
CA PRO A 190 18.74 44.94 30.40
C PRO A 190 19.12 43.47 30.60
N LYS A 191 18.62 42.59 29.72
CA LYS A 191 18.90 41.15 29.80
C LYS A 191 20.40 40.96 29.97
N SER A 192 20.80 40.13 30.94
CA SER A 192 22.23 39.94 31.21
C SER A 192 22.91 39.37 29.97
N ALA A 193 24.23 39.56 29.85
CA ALA A 193 25.00 39.03 28.73
C ALA A 193 24.78 37.52 28.52
N TYR A 194 24.48 36.77 29.59
CA TYR A 194 24.14 35.34 29.53
C TYR A 194 22.79 35.08 28.85
N GLU A 195 21.74 35.83 29.18
CA GLU A 195 20.41 35.66 28.56
C GLU A 195 20.39 36.00 27.07
N LYS A 196 21.20 36.99 26.64
CA LYS A 196 21.34 37.34 25.23
C LYS A 196 21.99 36.20 24.42
N ARG A 197 23.01 35.53 25.00
CA ARG A 197 23.72 34.40 24.36
C ARG A 197 22.85 33.15 24.18
N LEU A 198 21.87 32.93 25.05
CA LEU A 198 21.04 31.72 25.03
C LEU A 198 20.13 31.62 23.77
N TYR A 199 19.72 32.77 23.20
CA TYR A 199 18.76 32.83 22.10
C TYR A 199 19.35 33.35 20.77
N LYS A 200 20.56 33.94 20.80
CA LYS A 200 21.31 34.38 19.61
C LYS A 200 22.82 34.22 19.85
N PRO A 201 23.41 33.07 19.50
CA PRO A 201 24.82 32.80 19.76
C PRO A 201 25.79 33.64 18.89
N GLU A 202 25.32 34.29 17.83
CA GLU A 202 26.18 35.00 16.85
C GLU A 202 26.34 36.52 17.09
N GLU A 203 25.57 37.12 18.01
CA GLU A 203 25.70 38.56 18.32
C GLU A 203 26.88 38.81 19.29
N LYS A 204 27.94 39.49 18.82
CA LYS A 204 29.06 39.94 19.67
C LYS A 204 28.58 41.05 20.62
N PRO A 205 28.81 40.95 21.94
CA PRO A 205 28.39 41.97 22.90
C PRO A 205 29.16 43.28 22.67
N SER A 206 28.45 44.41 22.80
CA SER A 206 29.05 45.74 22.67
C SER A 206 29.78 46.13 23.97
N ALA A 207 30.83 46.96 23.88
CA ALA A 207 31.63 47.39 25.03
C ALA A 207 30.86 48.15 26.14
N ARG A 208 29.56 48.39 25.95
CA ARG A 208 28.66 49.01 26.94
C ARG A 208 27.93 47.99 27.82
N ASP A 209 28.11 46.69 27.58
CA ASP A 209 27.43 45.59 28.26
C ASP A 209 28.34 44.80 29.24
N ALA A 210 29.53 45.32 29.56
CA ALA A 210 30.49 44.73 30.52
C ALA A 210 30.27 45.25 31.94
#